data_AF-A0AAU1C915-F1
#
_entry.id   AF-A0AAU1C915-F1
#
_cell.length_a   1.000
_cell.length_b   1.000
_cell.length_c   1.000
_cell.angle_alpha   90.00
_cell.angle_beta   90.00
_cell.angle_gamma   90.00
#
_symmetry.space_group_name_H-M   'P 1'
#
loop_
_entity.id
_entity.type
_entity.pdbx_description
1 polymer ?
#
loop_
_entity_poly.entity_id
_entity_poly.type
_entity_poly.pdbx_seq_one_letter_code
_entity_poly.pdbx_strand_id
1 'polypeptide(L)'
;MRGNPSYSGARPAPAPAAEPLTAPEIDGILIELARCSTALVQEWQAAQHRAEELDAHSESGIQRRVEGQEPPYSAESVALSVRLTLAVRYAKDSRDAAREFVCWWVDAAVTAWTAAVHELPVTRARLGAAAPDTLLAEEDPSVLPAIDEQTWTLVELGISLGDPCVAPGSDEDTASTATELAARSGLSLRRNAHGDVEVTENVDPEARRRRLWGNCWLQLGIPALPGPGDLDVLLAHAPGKVGERILSASGDVVRASMASLRMSELGDSDEPWTPEQIDEYDRLSALHDEVTLLLADYAHAVTESLPTVRATRSGRGAPTGQPD
;
A
#
# COMPACT_ATOMS: atom_id res chain seq x y z
N MET A 1 -9.81 -41.09 37.71
CA MET A 1 -9.45 -41.35 36.31
C MET A 1 -10.58 -40.88 35.41
N ARG A 2 -10.48 -39.68 34.84
CA ARG A 2 -11.36 -39.19 33.76
C ARG A 2 -10.41 -38.65 32.68
N GLY A 3 -10.51 -39.23 31.48
CA GLY A 3 -9.60 -38.97 30.38
C GLY A 3 -9.84 -37.60 29.75
N ASN A 4 -8.75 -36.90 29.45
CA ASN A 4 -8.73 -35.72 28.59
C ASN A 4 -9.12 -36.13 27.15
N PRO A 5 -10.03 -35.42 26.47
CA PRO A 5 -10.06 -35.47 25.02
C PRO A 5 -8.84 -34.69 24.51
N SER A 6 -7.87 -35.42 23.95
CA SER A 6 -6.80 -34.83 23.16
C SER A 6 -7.44 -34.21 21.91
N TYR A 7 -7.54 -32.88 21.86
CA TYR A 7 -7.73 -32.18 20.60
C TYR A 7 -6.43 -32.34 19.80
N SER A 8 -6.39 -33.40 19.00
CA SER A 8 -5.41 -33.55 17.94
C SER A 8 -5.75 -32.48 16.91
N GLY A 9 -5.03 -31.36 16.94
CA GLY A 9 -5.03 -30.35 15.90
C GLY A 9 -4.49 -30.99 14.62
N ALA A 10 -5.37 -31.68 13.89
CA ALA A 10 -5.06 -32.19 12.57
C ALA A 10 -4.78 -30.97 11.70
N ARG A 11 -3.50 -30.78 11.35
CA ARG A 11 -3.05 -29.83 10.35
C ARG A 11 -3.94 -30.04 9.11
N PRO A 12 -4.68 -29.01 8.63
CA PRO A 12 -5.55 -29.16 7.49
C PRO A 12 -4.75 -29.73 6.31
N ALA A 13 -5.36 -30.67 5.59
CA ALA A 13 -4.76 -31.25 4.40
C ALA A 13 -4.38 -30.14 3.40
N PRO A 14 -3.26 -30.28 2.66
CA PRO A 14 -2.87 -29.27 1.68
C PRO A 14 -4.01 -29.10 0.68
N ALA A 15 -4.50 -27.87 0.56
CA ALA A 15 -5.50 -27.49 -0.42
C ALA A 15 -5.01 -27.88 -1.84
N PRO A 16 -5.92 -28.22 -2.77
CA PRO A 16 -5.54 -28.44 -4.16
C PRO A 16 -4.79 -27.20 -4.68
N ALA A 17 -3.65 -27.42 -5.33
CA ALA A 17 -2.82 -26.33 -5.84
C ALA A 17 -3.67 -25.43 -6.75
N ALA A 18 -3.73 -24.14 -6.43
CA ALA A 18 -4.48 -23.17 -7.21
C ALA A 18 -3.98 -23.15 -8.66
N GLU A 19 -4.92 -23.13 -9.61
CA GLU A 19 -4.59 -23.14 -11.04
C GLU A 19 -3.80 -21.89 -11.43
N PRO A 20 -2.62 -22.05 -12.09
CA PRO A 20 -1.82 -20.92 -12.52
C PRO A 20 -2.50 -20.17 -13.66
N LEU A 21 -2.45 -18.84 -13.61
CA LEU A 21 -2.98 -17.97 -14.66
C LEU A 21 -2.08 -18.01 -15.89
N THR A 22 -2.72 -17.94 -17.06
CA THR A 22 -2.05 -17.78 -18.34
C THR A 22 -1.61 -16.33 -18.55
N ALA A 23 -0.59 -16.10 -19.38
CA ALA A 23 -0.14 -14.76 -19.75
C ALA A 23 -1.27 -13.82 -20.24
N PRO A 24 -2.20 -14.22 -21.14
CA PRO A 24 -3.29 -13.35 -21.57
C PRO A 24 -4.29 -13.02 -20.45
N GLU A 25 -4.52 -13.93 -19.50
CA GLU A 25 -5.37 -13.64 -18.33
C GLU A 25 -4.73 -12.60 -17.42
N ILE A 26 -3.42 -12.71 -17.18
CA ILE A 26 -2.66 -11.72 -16.39
C ILE A 26 -2.74 -10.35 -17.07
N ASP A 27 -2.52 -10.28 -18.39
CA ASP A 27 -2.60 -9.02 -19.13
C ASP A 27 -4.00 -8.41 -19.08
N GLY A 28 -5.04 -9.25 -19.21
CA GLY A 28 -6.43 -8.82 -19.07
C GLY A 28 -6.72 -8.21 -17.70
N ILE A 29 -6.24 -8.85 -16.62
CA ILE A 29 -6.39 -8.33 -15.25
C ILE A 29 -5.66 -6.99 -15.11
N LEU A 30 -4.41 -6.88 -15.58
CA LEU A 30 -3.63 -5.64 -15.45
C LEU A 30 -4.22 -4.48 -16.27
N ILE A 31 -4.80 -4.75 -17.44
CA ILE A 31 -5.51 -3.74 -18.24
C ILE A 31 -6.76 -3.25 -17.51
N GLU A 32 -7.52 -4.16 -16.91
CA GLU A 32 -8.70 -3.79 -16.11
C GLU A 32 -8.32 -2.97 -14.87
N LEU A 33 -7.24 -3.35 -14.19
CA LEU A 33 -6.67 -2.57 -13.08
C LEU A 33 -6.23 -1.17 -13.53
N ALA A 34 -5.58 -1.05 -14.69
CA ALA A 34 -5.19 0.25 -15.25
C ALA A 34 -6.41 1.14 -15.51
N ARG A 35 -7.48 0.57 -16.08
CA ARG A 35 -8.73 1.29 -16.36
C ARG A 35 -9.40 1.77 -15.07
N CYS A 36 -9.55 0.89 -14.08
CA CYS A 36 -10.15 1.23 -12.79
C CYS A 36 -9.31 2.26 -12.02
N SER A 37 -7.98 2.11 -12.02
CA SER A 37 -7.07 3.07 -11.39
C SER A 37 -7.19 4.46 -12.02
N THR A 38 -7.27 4.53 -13.35
CA THR A 38 -7.45 5.80 -14.07
C THR A 38 -8.75 6.48 -13.67
N ALA A 39 -9.85 5.72 -13.56
CA ALA A 39 -11.14 6.27 -13.11
C ALA A 39 -11.06 6.81 -11.68
N LEU A 40 -10.50 6.06 -10.74
CA LEU A 40 -10.36 6.50 -9.35
C LEU A 40 -9.45 7.73 -9.20
N VAL A 41 -8.37 7.80 -9.95
CA VAL A 41 -7.49 8.99 -9.99
C VAL A 41 -8.24 10.21 -10.51
N GLN A 42 -9.04 10.07 -11.57
CA GLN A 42 -9.88 11.16 -12.08
C GLN A 42 -10.94 11.61 -11.07
N GLU A 43 -11.58 10.67 -10.38
CA GLU A 43 -12.55 10.97 -9.31
C GLU A 43 -11.89 11.74 -8.16
N TRP A 44 -10.71 11.31 -7.72
CA TRP A 44 -9.92 12.02 -6.71
C TRP A 44 -9.56 13.44 -7.18
N GLN A 45 -9.03 13.61 -8.39
CA GLN A 45 -8.67 14.94 -8.93
C GLN A 45 -9.89 15.87 -9.02
N ALA A 46 -11.05 15.35 -9.43
CA ALA A 46 -12.29 16.12 -9.45
C ALA A 46 -12.75 16.52 -8.03
N ALA A 47 -12.64 15.61 -7.06
CA ALA A 47 -12.95 15.89 -5.67
C ALA A 47 -12.03 16.95 -5.06
N GLN A 48 -10.73 16.85 -5.35
CA GLN A 48 -9.71 17.80 -4.93
C GLN A 48 -9.98 19.20 -5.51
N HIS A 49 -10.20 19.30 -6.82
CA HIS A 49 -10.54 20.56 -7.46
C HIS A 49 -11.79 21.20 -6.85
N ARG A 50 -12.81 20.37 -6.53
CA ARG A 50 -14.03 20.86 -5.87
C ARG A 50 -13.77 21.40 -4.47
N ALA A 51 -12.88 20.79 -3.71
CA ALA A 51 -12.49 21.26 -2.38
C ALA A 51 -11.74 22.61 -2.49
N GLU A 52 -10.79 22.73 -3.41
CA GLU A 52 -10.04 23.96 -3.69
C GLU A 52 -10.95 25.11 -4.11
N GLU A 53 -11.93 24.85 -4.99
CA GLU A 53 -12.93 25.86 -5.35
C GLU A 53 -13.67 26.38 -4.11
N LEU A 54 -14.18 25.48 -3.27
CA LEU A 54 -14.94 25.86 -2.07
C LEU A 54 -14.06 26.59 -1.06
N ASP A 55 -12.78 26.24 -0.98
CA ASP A 55 -11.81 26.88 -0.11
C ASP A 55 -11.55 28.32 -0.56
N ALA A 56 -11.29 28.54 -1.85
CA ALA A 56 -11.14 29.88 -2.42
C ALA A 56 -12.38 30.78 -2.18
N HIS A 57 -13.59 30.21 -2.24
CA HIS A 57 -14.83 30.92 -1.89
C HIS A 57 -14.90 31.24 -0.39
N SER A 58 -14.46 30.30 0.47
CA SER A 58 -14.41 30.46 1.91
C SER A 58 -13.42 31.57 2.31
N GLU A 59 -12.21 31.55 1.76
CA GLU A 59 -11.18 32.59 1.94
C GLU A 59 -11.69 33.97 1.50
N SER A 60 -12.31 34.05 0.33
CA SER A 60 -12.93 35.29 -0.16
C SER A 60 -14.03 35.80 0.78
N GLY A 61 -14.79 34.90 1.41
CA GLY A 61 -15.79 35.24 2.44
C GLY A 61 -15.17 35.68 3.77
N ILE A 62 -14.04 35.08 4.17
CA ILE A 62 -13.26 35.52 5.35
C ILE A 62 -12.75 36.93 5.11
N GLN A 63 -12.15 37.20 3.95
CA GLN A 63 -11.61 38.52 3.61
C GLN A 63 -12.70 39.60 3.65
N ARG A 64 -13.87 39.36 3.05
CA ARG A 64 -15.00 40.30 3.09
C ARG A 64 -15.52 40.57 4.51
N ARG A 65 -15.48 39.57 5.41
CA ARG A 65 -15.83 39.76 6.82
C ARG A 65 -14.78 40.59 7.58
N VAL A 66 -13.49 40.36 7.32
CA VAL A 66 -12.40 41.17 7.88
C VAL A 66 -12.55 42.64 7.44
N GLU A 67 -12.99 42.87 6.22
CA GLU A 67 -13.28 44.21 5.67
C GLU A 67 -14.62 44.80 6.15
N GLY A 68 -15.38 44.09 6.99
CA GLY A 68 -16.67 44.55 7.53
C GLY A 68 -17.82 44.57 6.52
N GLN A 69 -17.67 43.92 5.37
CA GLN A 69 -18.67 43.89 4.30
C GLN A 69 -19.73 42.81 4.49
N GLU A 70 -19.49 41.81 5.36
CA GLU A 70 -20.42 40.73 5.66
C GLU A 70 -20.57 40.50 7.16
N PRO A 71 -21.77 40.11 7.64
CA PRO A 71 -21.97 39.73 9.03
C PRO A 71 -21.19 38.43 9.36
N PRO A 72 -20.68 38.30 10.60
CA PRO A 72 -19.77 37.21 10.98
C PRO A 72 -20.41 35.81 10.90
N TYR A 73 -21.74 35.71 11.02
CA TYR A 73 -22.49 34.45 11.05
C TYR A 73 -23.72 34.51 10.12
N SER A 74 -23.50 34.59 8.81
CA SER A 74 -24.58 34.38 7.85
C SER A 74 -24.85 32.88 7.67
N ALA A 75 -26.11 32.50 7.42
CA ALA A 75 -26.46 31.12 7.12
C ALA A 75 -25.71 30.59 5.87
N GLU A 76 -25.44 31.47 4.90
CA GLU A 76 -24.66 31.16 3.70
C GLU A 76 -23.20 30.85 4.03
N SER A 77 -22.57 31.62 4.92
CA SER A 77 -21.19 31.38 5.38
C SER A 77 -21.07 30.06 6.14
N VAL A 78 -22.03 29.76 7.02
CA VAL A 78 -22.07 28.47 7.73
C VAL A 78 -22.29 27.31 6.75
N ALA A 79 -23.20 27.45 5.78
CA ALA A 79 -23.43 26.43 4.76
C ALA A 79 -22.19 26.19 3.88
N LEU A 80 -21.46 27.26 3.52
CA LEU A 80 -20.20 27.15 2.79
C LEU A 80 -19.14 26.40 3.59
N SER A 81 -18.97 26.72 4.87
CA SER A 81 -18.05 26.02 5.76
C SER A 81 -18.38 24.52 5.87
N VAL A 82 -19.66 24.16 6.05
CA VAL A 82 -20.09 22.75 6.08
C VAL A 82 -19.78 22.05 4.76
N ARG A 83 -20.05 22.70 3.61
CA ARG A 83 -19.75 22.14 2.28
C ARG A 83 -18.26 21.93 2.06
N LEU A 84 -17.44 22.89 2.49
CA LEU A 84 -15.99 22.78 2.42
C LEU A 84 -15.48 21.60 3.24
N THR A 85 -15.93 21.44 4.50
CA THR A 85 -15.54 20.29 5.32
C THR A 85 -15.91 18.95 4.68
N LEU A 86 -17.12 18.85 4.10
CA LEU A 86 -17.53 17.64 3.38
C LEU A 86 -16.69 17.38 2.13
N ALA A 87 -16.36 18.43 1.37
CA ALA A 87 -15.54 18.31 0.16
C ALA A 87 -14.10 17.91 0.49
N VAL A 88 -13.47 18.52 1.49
CA VAL A 88 -12.12 18.15 1.95
C VAL A 88 -12.08 16.70 2.42
N ARG A 89 -13.07 16.29 3.22
CA ARG A 89 -13.16 14.88 3.67
C ARG A 89 -13.33 13.93 2.49
N TYR A 90 -14.23 14.23 1.56
CA TYR A 90 -14.45 13.41 0.38
C TYR A 90 -13.19 13.33 -0.50
N ALA A 91 -12.50 14.44 -0.73
CA ALA A 91 -11.24 14.47 -1.48
C ALA A 91 -10.17 13.61 -0.82
N LYS A 92 -10.05 13.67 0.51
CA LYS A 92 -9.14 12.82 1.28
C LYS A 92 -9.51 11.34 1.16
N ASP A 93 -10.77 10.99 1.41
CA ASP A 93 -11.25 9.59 1.35
C ASP A 93 -11.06 9.02 -0.08
N SER A 94 -11.34 9.80 -1.12
CA SER A 94 -11.10 9.44 -2.52
C SER A 94 -9.61 9.30 -2.85
N ARG A 95 -8.74 10.17 -2.33
CA ARG A 95 -7.29 10.07 -2.50
C ARG A 95 -6.76 8.79 -1.90
N ASP A 96 -7.15 8.50 -0.66
CA ASP A 96 -6.67 7.34 0.08
C ASP A 96 -7.15 6.04 -0.61
N ALA A 97 -8.41 6.00 -1.07
CA ALA A 97 -8.94 4.88 -1.88
C ALA A 97 -8.22 4.71 -3.22
N ALA A 98 -7.99 5.80 -3.97
CA ALA A 98 -7.25 5.75 -5.24
C ALA A 98 -5.81 5.26 -5.01
N ARG A 99 -5.15 5.74 -3.95
CA ARG A 99 -3.80 5.32 -3.57
C ARG A 99 -3.74 3.84 -3.26
N GLU A 100 -4.63 3.32 -2.41
CA GLU A 100 -4.68 1.89 -2.08
C GLU A 100 -4.87 1.02 -3.32
N PHE A 101 -5.77 1.43 -4.22
CA PHE A 101 -6.04 0.70 -5.46
C PHE A 101 -4.84 0.73 -6.41
N VAL A 102 -4.19 1.88 -6.57
CA VAL A 102 -2.97 2.01 -7.40
C VAL A 102 -1.82 1.19 -6.81
N CYS A 103 -1.66 1.17 -5.47
CA CYS A 103 -0.65 0.33 -4.80
C CYS A 103 -0.88 -1.17 -5.11
N TRP A 104 -2.15 -1.60 -5.11
CA TRP A 104 -2.50 -2.95 -5.53
C TRP A 104 -2.14 -3.23 -7.00
N TRP A 105 -2.43 -2.29 -7.90
CA TRP A 105 -2.06 -2.42 -9.31
C TRP A 105 -0.54 -2.51 -9.51
N VAL A 106 0.24 -1.68 -8.82
CA VAL A 106 1.71 -1.75 -8.84
C VAL A 106 2.19 -3.13 -8.37
N ASP A 107 1.68 -3.65 -7.26
CA ASP A 107 2.05 -4.98 -6.75
C ASP A 107 1.72 -6.09 -7.76
N ALA A 108 0.54 -6.04 -8.38
CA ALA A 108 0.12 -6.98 -9.41
C ALA A 108 1.04 -6.90 -10.65
N ALA A 109 1.37 -5.69 -11.11
CA ALA A 109 2.23 -5.47 -12.27
C ALA A 109 3.67 -5.95 -12.03
N VAL A 110 4.24 -5.63 -10.86
CA VAL A 110 5.57 -6.11 -10.46
C VAL A 110 5.58 -7.62 -10.29
N THR A 111 4.56 -8.21 -9.66
CA THR A 111 4.44 -9.67 -9.54
C THR A 111 4.41 -10.35 -10.91
N ALA A 112 3.62 -9.82 -11.85
CA ALA A 112 3.56 -10.32 -13.21
C ALA A 112 4.90 -10.18 -13.96
N TRP A 113 5.62 -9.07 -13.73
CA TRP A 113 6.93 -8.83 -14.34
C TRP A 113 7.99 -9.79 -13.81
N THR A 114 8.10 -9.92 -12.49
CA THR A 114 9.00 -10.88 -11.83
C THR A 114 8.70 -12.30 -12.27
N ALA A 115 7.43 -12.70 -12.30
CA ALA A 115 7.03 -14.01 -12.79
C ALA A 115 7.40 -14.24 -14.26
N ALA A 116 7.20 -13.23 -15.13
CA ALA A 116 7.57 -13.31 -16.53
C ALA A 116 9.08 -13.47 -16.74
N VAL A 117 9.91 -12.87 -15.88
CA VAL A 117 11.38 -12.99 -15.93
C VAL A 117 11.87 -14.32 -15.35
N HIS A 118 11.28 -14.79 -14.24
CA HIS A 118 11.73 -16.00 -13.53
C HIS A 118 10.99 -17.29 -13.91
N GLU A 119 10.03 -17.27 -14.85
CA GLU A 119 9.16 -18.42 -15.20
C GLU A 119 8.35 -18.96 -14.03
N LEU A 120 8.00 -18.08 -13.08
CA LEU A 120 7.21 -18.48 -11.93
C LEU A 120 5.72 -18.44 -12.29
N PRO A 121 4.93 -19.45 -11.88
CA PRO A 121 3.49 -19.40 -12.05
C PRO A 121 2.89 -18.29 -11.18
N VAL A 122 1.94 -17.54 -11.74
CA VAL A 122 1.16 -16.54 -10.99
C VAL A 122 -0.22 -17.11 -10.74
N THR A 123 -0.68 -17.09 -9.49
CA THR A 123 -2.03 -17.51 -9.13
C THR A 123 -2.94 -16.30 -8.98
N ARG A 124 -4.26 -16.48 -9.22
CA ARG A 124 -5.26 -15.42 -9.01
C ARG A 124 -5.25 -14.91 -7.57
N ALA A 125 -5.13 -15.85 -6.65
CA ALA A 125 -4.78 -15.68 -5.26
C ALA A 125 -3.71 -14.61 -4.98
N ARG A 126 -2.50 -14.79 -5.53
CA ARG A 126 -1.39 -13.85 -5.32
C ARG A 126 -1.70 -12.47 -5.89
N LEU A 127 -2.33 -12.39 -7.06
CA LEU A 127 -2.73 -11.10 -7.63
C LEU A 127 -3.82 -10.42 -6.80
N GLY A 128 -4.73 -11.15 -6.16
CA GLY A 128 -5.78 -10.60 -5.29
C GLY A 128 -5.34 -10.33 -3.85
N ALA A 129 -4.16 -10.81 -3.44
CA ALA A 129 -3.75 -10.82 -2.03
C ALA A 129 -3.68 -9.42 -1.40
N ALA A 130 -3.31 -8.40 -2.18
CA ALA A 130 -3.22 -7.01 -1.73
C ALA A 130 -4.42 -6.13 -2.11
N ALA A 131 -5.48 -6.73 -2.70
CA ALA A 131 -6.64 -5.98 -3.16
C ALA A 131 -7.35 -5.26 -2.00
N PRO A 132 -7.68 -3.96 -2.14
CA PRO A 132 -8.35 -3.19 -1.10
C PRO A 132 -9.77 -3.70 -0.88
N ASP A 133 -10.23 -3.69 0.37
CA ASP A 133 -11.61 -4.00 0.77
C ASP A 133 -12.20 -5.33 0.25
N THR A 134 -11.35 -6.31 -0.12
CA THR A 134 -11.77 -7.65 -0.54
C THR A 134 -11.47 -8.70 0.51
N LEU A 135 -12.43 -9.57 0.78
CA LEU A 135 -12.20 -10.77 1.59
C LEU A 135 -11.51 -11.81 0.71
N LEU A 136 -10.36 -12.33 1.15
CA LEU A 136 -9.78 -13.53 0.56
C LEU A 136 -10.62 -14.74 0.98
N ALA A 137 -10.75 -15.72 0.08
CA ALA A 137 -11.31 -17.02 0.46
C ALA A 137 -10.41 -17.69 1.50
N GLU A 138 -10.99 -18.48 2.41
CA GLU A 138 -10.28 -19.12 3.53
C GLU A 138 -9.12 -20.04 3.08
N GLU A 139 -9.14 -20.52 1.84
CA GLU A 139 -8.12 -21.40 1.25
C GLU A 139 -6.89 -20.65 0.71
N ASP A 140 -6.90 -19.31 0.79
CA ASP A 140 -5.97 -18.41 0.10
C ASP A 140 -4.88 -17.67 0.96
N PRO A 141 -4.68 -17.91 2.27
CA PRO A 141 -3.62 -17.22 3.01
C PRO A 141 -2.21 -17.74 2.69
N SER A 142 -2.10 -18.89 2.01
CA SER A 142 -0.81 -19.52 1.66
C SER A 142 0.03 -18.71 0.68
N VAL A 143 -0.55 -17.74 -0.04
CA VAL A 143 0.19 -16.84 -0.93
C VAL A 143 0.83 -15.65 -0.20
N LEU A 144 0.49 -15.42 1.07
CA LEU A 144 1.10 -14.38 1.88
C LEU A 144 2.45 -14.87 2.44
N PRO A 145 3.44 -13.98 2.61
CA PRO A 145 4.68 -14.30 3.30
C PRO A 145 4.40 -14.95 4.65
N ALA A 146 5.04 -16.09 4.93
CA ALA A 146 4.91 -16.77 6.20
C ALA A 146 5.40 -15.87 7.33
N ILE A 147 4.67 -15.87 8.44
CA ILE A 147 5.11 -15.18 9.66
C ILE A 147 6.15 -16.10 10.31
N ASP A 148 7.34 -15.56 10.59
CA ASP A 148 8.39 -16.35 11.20
C ASP A 148 8.05 -16.68 12.67
N GLU A 149 8.55 -17.83 13.12
CA GLU A 149 8.29 -18.35 14.47
C GLU A 149 8.80 -17.42 15.57
N GLN A 150 9.85 -16.61 15.29
CA GLN A 150 10.42 -15.69 16.26
C GLN A 150 9.47 -14.50 16.49
N THR A 151 8.92 -13.93 15.42
CA THR A 151 7.89 -12.88 15.49
C THR A 151 6.66 -13.37 16.24
N TRP A 152 6.21 -14.59 15.96
CA TRP A 152 5.09 -15.20 16.69
C TRP A 152 5.37 -15.29 18.20
N THR A 153 6.53 -15.85 18.56
CA THR A 153 6.97 -16.02 19.95
C THR A 153 7.13 -14.68 20.67
N LEU A 154 7.67 -13.66 20.01
CA LEU A 154 7.85 -12.32 20.58
C LEU A 154 6.52 -11.64 20.87
N VAL A 155 5.54 -11.78 19.98
CA VAL A 155 4.19 -11.24 20.20
C VAL A 155 3.52 -11.96 21.37
N GLU A 156 3.53 -13.30 21.40
CA GLU A 156 2.95 -14.08 22.51
C GLU A 156 3.60 -13.73 23.85
N LEU A 157 4.93 -13.61 23.88
CA LEU A 157 5.69 -13.30 25.07
C LEU A 157 5.46 -11.86 25.54
N GLY A 158 5.42 -10.89 24.62
CA GLY A 158 5.11 -9.50 24.94
C GLY A 158 3.72 -9.30 25.52
N ILE A 159 2.73 -10.07 25.03
CA ILE A 159 1.37 -10.10 25.59
C ILE A 159 1.34 -10.78 26.96
N SER A 160 2.08 -11.88 27.12
CA SER A 160 2.13 -12.63 28.39
C SER A 160 2.83 -11.85 29.50
N LEU A 161 3.76 -10.96 29.15
CA LEU A 161 4.49 -10.10 30.08
C LEU A 161 3.79 -8.76 30.34
N GLY A 162 2.92 -8.32 29.44
CA GLY A 162 2.13 -7.09 29.59
C GLY A 162 0.93 -7.31 30.50
N ASP A 163 0.81 -6.52 31.56
CA ASP A 163 -0.37 -6.55 32.44
C ASP A 163 -1.49 -5.70 31.82
N PRO A 164 -2.65 -6.26 31.44
CA PRO A 164 -3.74 -5.51 30.79
C PRO A 164 -4.43 -4.49 31.71
N CYS A 165 -3.97 -4.31 32.96
CA CYS A 165 -4.58 -3.46 33.99
C CYS A 165 -3.85 -2.13 34.25
N VAL A 166 -2.79 -1.78 33.54
CA VAL A 166 -2.03 -0.54 33.80
C VAL A 166 -2.65 0.64 33.04
N ALA A 167 -2.96 1.70 33.77
CA ALA A 167 -3.55 2.94 33.23
C ALA A 167 -2.65 3.57 32.15
N PRO A 168 -3.23 4.27 31.16
CA PRO A 168 -2.46 4.90 30.09
C PRO A 168 -1.57 6.00 30.67
N GLY A 169 -0.25 5.83 30.60
CA GLY A 169 0.70 6.89 30.98
C GLY A 169 2.06 6.49 31.55
N SER A 170 2.46 5.21 31.60
CA SER A 170 3.87 4.86 31.90
C SER A 170 4.61 4.44 30.62
N ASP A 171 5.85 4.93 30.50
CA ASP A 171 6.82 4.64 29.43
C ASP A 171 6.74 3.21 28.88
N GLU A 172 6.70 3.11 27.55
CA GLU A 172 6.83 1.88 26.74
C GLU A 172 6.18 0.63 27.36
N ASP A 173 4.85 0.64 27.39
CA ASP A 173 4.07 -0.56 27.70
C ASP A 173 4.44 -1.68 26.72
N THR A 174 5.06 -2.74 27.24
CA THR A 174 5.46 -3.92 26.46
C THR A 174 4.27 -4.53 25.72
N ALA A 175 3.04 -4.39 26.25
CA ALA A 175 1.82 -4.80 25.56
C ALA A 175 1.53 -3.93 24.32
N SER A 176 1.83 -2.63 24.36
CA SER A 176 1.68 -1.73 23.21
C SER A 176 2.69 -2.07 22.11
N THR A 177 3.96 -2.31 22.47
CA THR A 177 4.99 -2.74 21.51
C THR A 177 4.64 -4.10 20.90
N ALA A 178 4.12 -5.03 21.70
CA ALA A 178 3.66 -6.33 21.21
C ALA A 178 2.44 -6.21 20.27
N THR A 179 1.52 -5.30 20.59
CA THR A 179 0.35 -5.00 19.73
C THR A 179 0.79 -4.38 18.41
N GLU A 180 1.75 -3.46 18.44
CA GLU A 180 2.32 -2.86 17.24
C GLU A 180 3.04 -3.92 16.39
N LEU A 181 3.89 -4.75 17.01
CA LEU A 181 4.58 -5.84 16.32
C LEU A 181 3.61 -6.84 15.70
N ALA A 182 2.54 -7.19 16.42
CA ALA A 182 1.47 -8.05 15.90
C ALA A 182 0.81 -7.39 14.68
N ALA A 183 0.40 -6.14 14.79
CA ALA A 183 -0.27 -5.41 13.72
C ALA A 183 0.62 -5.23 12.49
N ARG A 184 1.93 -5.01 12.66
CA ARG A 184 2.93 -4.93 11.58
C ARG A 184 3.15 -6.27 10.87
N SER A 185 2.99 -7.37 11.60
CA SER A 185 3.18 -8.74 11.10
C SER A 185 1.89 -9.35 10.53
N GLY A 186 0.80 -8.57 10.47
CA GLY A 186 -0.52 -9.05 10.05
C GLY A 186 -1.14 -10.07 11.00
N LEU A 187 -0.78 -9.99 12.29
CA LEU A 187 -1.40 -10.74 13.37
C LEU A 187 -2.50 -9.89 14.04
N SER A 188 -3.52 -10.57 14.56
CA SER A 188 -4.54 -9.96 15.42
C SER A 188 -4.57 -10.65 16.78
N LEU A 189 -4.76 -9.83 17.81
CA LEU A 189 -4.91 -10.28 19.19
C LEU A 189 -6.39 -10.40 19.49
N ARG A 190 -6.85 -11.61 19.81
CA ARG A 190 -8.26 -11.87 20.15
C ARG A 190 -8.34 -12.49 21.52
N ARG A 191 -9.31 -12.05 22.32
CA ARG A 191 -9.61 -12.75 23.58
C ARG A 191 -10.48 -13.96 23.28
N ASN A 192 -10.03 -15.12 23.73
CA ASN A 192 -10.78 -16.35 23.60
C ASN A 192 -11.94 -16.38 24.62
N ALA A 193 -12.75 -17.45 24.56
CA ALA A 193 -13.90 -17.61 25.45
C ALA A 193 -13.52 -17.74 26.94
N HIS A 194 -12.24 -17.93 27.26
CA HIS A 194 -11.71 -18.11 28.62
C HIS A 194 -11.10 -16.81 29.16
N GLY A 195 -11.05 -15.76 28.35
CA GLY A 195 -10.47 -14.47 28.70
C GLY A 195 -8.98 -14.35 28.39
N ASP A 196 -8.34 -15.42 27.90
CA ASP A 196 -6.94 -15.42 27.50
C ASP A 196 -6.77 -14.74 26.14
N VAL A 197 -5.65 -14.05 25.94
CA VAL A 197 -5.33 -13.42 24.66
C VAL A 197 -4.66 -14.45 23.76
N GLU A 198 -5.28 -14.72 22.61
CA GLU A 198 -4.77 -15.58 21.55
C GLU A 198 -4.27 -14.72 20.37
N VAL A 199 -3.11 -15.12 19.83
CA VAL A 199 -2.54 -14.55 18.61
C VAL A 199 -3.10 -15.34 17.43
N THR A 200 -3.73 -14.65 16.49
CA THR A 200 -4.32 -15.28 15.29
C THR A 200 -3.91 -14.51 14.04
N GLU A 201 -3.81 -15.19 12.90
CA GLU A 201 -3.57 -14.49 11.63
C GLU A 201 -4.74 -13.57 11.31
N ASN A 202 -4.42 -12.31 10.97
CA ASN A 202 -5.43 -11.37 10.53
C ASN A 202 -5.60 -11.45 9.01
N VAL A 203 -6.83 -11.72 8.57
CA VAL A 203 -7.23 -11.83 7.16
C VAL A 203 -7.73 -10.51 6.56
N ASP A 204 -7.83 -9.46 7.38
CA ASP A 204 -8.21 -8.11 6.96
C ASP A 204 -7.26 -7.59 5.85
N PRO A 205 -7.78 -6.90 4.82
CA PRO A 205 -6.96 -6.41 3.70
C PRO A 205 -5.69 -5.66 4.14
N GLU A 206 -5.81 -4.85 5.17
CA GLU A 206 -4.71 -4.07 5.72
C GLU A 206 -3.61 -4.95 6.35
N ALA A 207 -3.98 -6.01 7.08
CA ALA A 207 -3.01 -6.96 7.63
C ALA A 207 -2.26 -7.71 6.52
N ARG A 208 -2.95 -8.04 5.42
CA ARG A 208 -2.33 -8.69 4.25
C ARG A 208 -1.32 -7.79 3.56
N ARG A 209 -1.68 -6.51 3.34
CA ARG A 209 -0.78 -5.50 2.77
C ARG A 209 0.46 -5.31 3.62
N ARG A 210 0.31 -5.26 4.95
CA ARG A 210 1.45 -5.20 5.88
C ARG A 210 2.36 -6.42 5.77
N ARG A 211 1.82 -7.62 5.64
CA ARG A 211 2.62 -8.84 5.41
C ARG A 211 3.34 -8.83 4.06
N LEU A 212 2.67 -8.36 3.00
CA LEU A 212 3.21 -8.36 1.64
C LEU A 212 4.26 -7.27 1.42
N TRP A 213 4.01 -6.07 1.92
CA TRP A 213 4.78 -4.87 1.61
C TRP A 213 5.65 -4.39 2.79
N GLY A 214 5.42 -4.93 3.98
CA GLY A 214 6.24 -4.71 5.16
C GLY A 214 6.37 -3.23 5.53
N ASN A 215 7.61 -2.83 5.83
CA ASN A 215 7.91 -1.47 6.25
C ASN A 215 7.64 -0.41 5.18
N CYS A 216 7.66 -0.76 3.88
CA CYS A 216 7.34 0.21 2.83
C CYS A 216 5.90 0.71 2.96
N TRP A 217 4.96 -0.18 3.26
CA TRP A 217 3.58 0.22 3.49
C TRP A 217 3.41 1.00 4.78
N LEU A 218 4.04 0.53 5.86
CA LEU A 218 3.92 1.14 7.18
C LEU A 218 4.52 2.55 7.26
N GLN A 219 5.66 2.78 6.62
CA GLN A 219 6.39 4.04 6.70
C GLN A 219 6.03 5.00 5.56
N LEU A 220 5.81 4.46 4.37
CA LEU A 220 5.70 5.27 3.15
C LEU A 220 4.32 5.16 2.50
N GLY A 221 3.46 4.21 2.90
CA GLY A 221 2.16 3.99 2.28
C GLY A 221 2.26 3.60 0.80
N ILE A 222 3.27 2.80 0.44
CA ILE A 222 3.52 2.30 -0.93
C ILE A 222 3.78 0.78 -0.89
N PRO A 223 3.58 0.05 -2.01
CA PRO A 223 3.94 -1.36 -2.07
C PRO A 223 5.47 -1.55 -2.06
N ALA A 224 5.92 -2.73 -1.68
CA ALA A 224 7.34 -3.09 -1.78
C ALA A 224 7.74 -3.15 -3.27
N LEU A 225 8.59 -2.20 -3.69
CA LEU A 225 9.18 -2.19 -5.03
C LEU A 225 10.39 -3.14 -5.09
N PRO A 226 10.76 -3.63 -6.29
CA PRO A 226 11.98 -4.42 -6.45
C PRO A 226 13.20 -3.67 -5.92
N GLY A 227 14.02 -4.36 -5.12
CA GLY A 227 15.30 -3.80 -4.65
C GLY A 227 16.27 -3.56 -5.82
N PRO A 228 17.37 -2.82 -5.62
CA PRO A 228 18.30 -2.47 -6.70
C PRO A 228 18.86 -3.71 -7.42
N GLY A 229 19.21 -4.77 -6.67
CA GLY A 229 19.71 -6.02 -7.25
C GLY A 229 18.65 -6.78 -8.06
N ASP A 230 17.39 -6.79 -7.61
CA ASP A 230 16.30 -7.41 -8.36
C ASP A 230 15.95 -6.58 -9.60
N LEU A 231 15.95 -5.25 -9.47
CA LEU A 231 15.66 -4.33 -10.55
C LEU A 231 16.66 -4.48 -11.69
N ASP A 232 17.95 -4.65 -11.40
CA ASP A 232 18.98 -4.93 -12.43
C ASP A 232 18.68 -6.21 -13.21
N VAL A 233 18.27 -7.28 -12.52
CA VAL A 233 17.90 -8.57 -13.13
C VAL A 233 16.65 -8.43 -13.99
N LEU A 234 15.64 -7.71 -13.50
CA LEU A 234 14.39 -7.48 -14.21
C LEU A 234 14.61 -6.60 -15.47
N LEU A 235 15.41 -5.54 -15.34
CA LEU A 235 15.73 -4.63 -16.44
C LEU A 235 16.63 -5.26 -17.51
N ALA A 236 17.45 -6.25 -17.17
CA ALA A 236 18.22 -7.02 -18.15
C ALA A 236 17.34 -7.76 -19.19
N HIS A 237 16.04 -7.90 -18.90
CA HIS A 237 15.02 -8.49 -19.75
C HIS A 237 14.07 -7.46 -20.36
N ALA A 238 14.28 -6.16 -20.09
CA ALA A 238 13.52 -5.04 -20.64
C ALA A 238 14.39 -4.27 -21.65
N PRO A 239 14.20 -4.44 -22.97
CA PRO A 239 15.13 -3.91 -23.96
C PRO A 239 15.09 -2.38 -24.09
N GLY A 240 16.27 -1.74 -24.06
CA GLY A 240 16.50 -0.35 -24.46
C GLY A 240 15.54 0.65 -23.79
N LYS A 241 14.76 1.36 -24.60
CA LYS A 241 13.80 2.39 -24.15
C LYS A 241 12.77 1.91 -23.14
N VAL A 242 12.46 0.62 -23.15
CA VAL A 242 11.51 0.01 -22.20
C VAL A 242 12.10 0.01 -20.79
N GLY A 243 13.33 -0.48 -20.65
CA GLY A 243 14.03 -0.47 -19.38
C GLY A 243 14.29 0.95 -18.86
N GLU A 244 14.67 1.88 -19.74
CA GLU A 244 14.86 3.30 -19.39
C GLU A 244 13.57 3.94 -18.85
N ARG A 245 12.42 3.66 -19.46
CA ARG A 245 11.12 4.18 -19.00
C ARG A 245 10.75 3.64 -17.62
N ILE A 246 10.91 2.34 -17.39
CA ILE A 246 10.61 1.72 -16.09
C ILE A 246 11.56 2.27 -15.01
N LEU A 247 12.85 2.41 -15.33
CA LEU A 247 13.85 2.93 -14.41
C LEU A 247 13.60 4.41 -14.06
N SER A 248 13.19 5.22 -15.04
CA SER A 248 12.81 6.61 -14.78
C SER A 248 11.62 6.69 -13.83
N ALA A 249 10.55 5.93 -14.14
CA ALA A 249 9.33 5.92 -13.34
C ALA A 249 9.59 5.41 -11.90
N SER A 250 10.43 4.37 -11.74
CA SER A 250 10.80 3.90 -10.40
C SER A 250 11.61 4.96 -9.62
N GLY A 251 12.51 5.67 -10.29
CA GLY A 251 13.29 6.76 -9.70
C GLY A 251 12.40 7.92 -9.20
N ASP A 252 11.36 8.26 -9.94
CA ASP A 252 10.42 9.31 -9.54
C ASP A 252 9.56 8.87 -8.33
N VAL A 253 9.07 7.63 -8.30
CA VAL A 253 8.37 7.06 -7.13
C VAL A 253 9.26 7.06 -5.89
N VAL A 254 10.52 6.64 -6.01
CA VAL A 254 11.47 6.64 -4.89
C VAL A 254 11.70 8.06 -4.39
N ARG A 255 11.91 9.03 -5.28
CA ARG A 255 12.11 10.44 -4.91
C ARG A 255 10.91 10.99 -4.12
N ALA A 256 9.69 10.72 -4.60
CA ALA A 256 8.48 11.19 -3.94
C ALA A 256 8.19 10.48 -2.61
N SER A 257 8.57 9.20 -2.49
CA SER A 257 8.46 8.46 -1.23
C SER A 257 9.46 8.96 -0.18
N MET A 258 10.70 9.23 -0.60
CA MET A 258 11.73 9.82 0.27
C MET A 258 11.36 11.22 0.77
N ALA A 259 10.51 11.95 0.03
CA ALA A 259 9.99 13.24 0.48
C ALA A 259 9.20 13.11 1.79
N SER A 260 8.43 12.02 1.96
CA SER A 260 7.72 11.74 3.21
C SER A 260 8.65 11.59 4.40
N LEU A 261 9.75 10.85 4.24
CA LEU A 261 10.74 10.65 5.31
C LEU A 261 11.39 11.98 5.68
N ARG A 262 11.76 12.78 4.68
CA ARG A 262 12.36 14.09 4.90
C ARG A 262 11.40 15.05 5.60
N MET A 263 10.11 15.02 5.27
CA MET A 263 9.09 15.79 5.99
C MET A 263 8.97 15.35 7.45
N SER A 264 9.01 14.05 7.74
CA SER A 264 9.02 13.55 9.12
C SER A 264 10.26 14.04 9.89
N GLU A 265 11.44 13.97 9.29
CA GLU A 265 12.68 14.49 9.91
C GLU A 265 12.61 15.99 10.22
N LEU A 266 11.99 16.79 9.34
CA LEU A 266 11.76 18.22 9.58
C LEU A 266 10.73 18.45 10.71
N GLY A 267 9.71 17.59 10.80
CA GLY A 267 8.66 17.60 11.82
C GLY A 267 9.15 17.25 13.23
N ASP A 268 10.21 16.46 13.34
CA ASP A 268 10.77 16.02 14.63
C ASP A 268 11.66 17.08 15.30
N SER A 269 11.82 18.27 14.70
CA SER A 269 12.56 19.38 15.29
C SER A 269 11.72 20.16 16.30
N ASP A 270 12.19 20.24 17.56
CA ASP A 270 11.60 21.07 18.61
C ASP A 270 11.83 22.58 18.40
N GLU A 271 12.64 22.97 17.42
CA GLU A 271 12.98 24.37 17.13
C GLU A 271 11.95 25.02 16.19
N PRO A 272 11.68 26.34 16.32
CA PRO A 272 10.88 27.05 15.34
C PRO A 272 11.48 26.92 13.94
N TRP A 273 10.65 26.58 12.95
CA TRP A 273 11.11 26.40 11.59
C TRP A 273 11.63 27.70 10.98
N THR A 274 12.77 27.60 10.30
CA THR A 274 13.32 28.66 9.45
C THR A 274 12.49 28.82 8.17
N PRO A 275 12.50 30.00 7.52
CA PRO A 275 11.84 30.18 6.22
C PRO A 275 12.29 29.16 5.17
N GLU A 276 13.58 28.79 5.16
CA GLU A 276 14.11 27.79 4.24
C GLU A 276 13.54 26.39 4.49
N GLN A 277 13.28 26.03 5.76
CA GLN A 277 12.62 24.76 6.12
C GLN A 277 11.15 24.75 5.71
N ILE A 278 10.46 25.88 5.80
CA ILE A 278 9.07 26.02 5.31
C ILE A 278 9.04 25.80 3.79
N ASP A 279 9.91 26.49 3.04
CA ASP A 279 10.02 26.33 1.58
C ASP A 279 10.45 24.90 1.18
N GLU A 280 11.29 24.24 1.99
CA GLU A 280 11.63 22.83 1.81
C GLU A 280 10.41 21.94 2.01
N TYR A 281 9.69 22.10 3.13
CA TYR A 281 8.50 21.32 3.46
C TYR A 281 7.42 21.46 2.39
N ASP A 282 7.13 22.67 1.92
CA ASP A 282 6.11 22.90 0.88
C ASP A 282 6.45 22.18 -0.43
N ARG A 283 7.72 22.19 -0.84
CA ARG A 283 8.19 21.45 -2.02
C ARG A 283 8.09 19.94 -1.83
N LEU A 284 8.44 19.43 -0.64
CA LEU A 284 8.36 18.01 -0.32
C LEU A 284 6.91 17.53 -0.22
N SER A 285 6.02 18.36 0.31
CA SER A 285 4.58 18.08 0.39
C SER A 285 3.99 17.97 -1.01
N ALA A 286 4.26 18.95 -1.88
CA ALA A 286 3.80 18.90 -3.27
C ALA A 286 4.30 17.64 -3.99
N LEU A 287 5.57 17.26 -3.78
CA LEU A 287 6.12 16.04 -4.35
C LEU A 287 5.48 14.77 -3.76
N HIS A 288 5.17 14.76 -2.46
CA HIS A 288 4.48 13.64 -1.82
C HIS A 288 3.04 13.48 -2.32
N ASP A 289 2.34 14.58 -2.58
CA ASP A 289 0.98 14.57 -3.12
C ASP A 289 0.91 13.93 -4.51
N GLU A 290 2.02 13.94 -5.26
CA GLU A 290 2.14 13.30 -6.58
C GLU A 290 2.37 11.78 -6.52
N VAL A 291 2.68 11.19 -5.35
CA VAL A 291 3.05 9.76 -5.21
C VAL A 291 2.05 8.83 -5.88
N THR A 292 0.74 9.08 -5.72
CA THR A 292 -0.31 8.25 -6.33
C THR A 292 -0.24 8.25 -7.86
N LEU A 293 0.02 9.42 -8.47
CA LEU A 293 0.16 9.55 -9.93
C LEU A 293 1.43 8.86 -10.42
N LEU A 294 2.55 9.06 -9.73
CA LEU A 294 3.84 8.45 -10.07
C LEU A 294 3.79 6.91 -9.97
N LEU A 295 3.09 6.38 -8.95
CA LEU A 295 2.84 4.95 -8.83
C LEU A 295 1.99 4.41 -9.99
N ALA A 296 0.97 5.16 -10.41
CA ALA A 296 0.14 4.79 -11.57
C ALA A 296 0.97 4.78 -12.86
N ASP A 297 1.83 5.78 -13.07
CA ASP A 297 2.74 5.85 -14.22
C ASP A 297 3.74 4.69 -14.23
N TYR A 298 4.28 4.34 -13.06
CA TYR A 298 5.15 3.17 -12.91
C TYR A 298 4.42 1.86 -13.22
N ALA A 299 3.23 1.63 -12.65
CA ALA A 299 2.42 0.45 -12.92
C ALA A 299 2.06 0.33 -14.41
N HIS A 300 1.75 1.47 -15.03
CA HIS A 300 1.45 1.55 -16.46
C HIS A 300 2.68 1.18 -17.30
N ALA A 301 3.83 1.78 -17.00
CA ALA A 301 5.08 1.49 -17.68
C ALA A 301 5.43 -0.01 -17.61
N VAL A 302 5.28 -0.64 -16.43
CA VAL A 302 5.50 -2.08 -16.29
C VAL A 302 4.47 -2.88 -17.09
N THR A 303 3.18 -2.56 -16.95
CA THR A 303 2.07 -3.28 -17.62
C THR A 303 2.21 -3.28 -19.15
N GLU A 304 2.48 -2.12 -19.76
CA GLU A 304 2.65 -1.99 -21.22
C GLU A 304 3.90 -2.73 -21.73
N SER A 305 4.89 -2.92 -20.86
CA SER A 305 6.18 -3.52 -21.21
C SER A 305 6.17 -5.04 -21.17
N LEU A 306 5.24 -5.64 -20.42
CA LEU A 306 5.15 -7.09 -20.21
C LEU A 306 5.16 -7.92 -21.50
N PRO A 307 4.37 -7.60 -22.54
CA PRO A 307 4.42 -8.35 -23.80
C PRO A 307 5.82 -8.37 -24.44
N THR A 308 6.52 -7.23 -24.38
CA THR A 308 7.90 -7.10 -24.93
C THR A 308 8.90 -7.92 -24.12
N VAL A 309 8.80 -7.89 -22.78
CA VAL A 309 9.63 -8.69 -21.89
C VAL A 309 9.45 -10.19 -22.17
N ARG A 310 8.21 -10.65 -22.36
CA ARG A 310 7.94 -12.06 -22.72
C ARG A 310 8.48 -12.42 -24.11
N ALA A 311 8.35 -11.54 -25.10
CA ALA A 311 8.82 -11.78 -26.46
C ALA A 311 10.35 -11.87 -26.57
N THR A 312 11.10 -11.00 -25.88
CA THR A 312 12.58 -11.06 -25.87
C THR A 312 13.11 -12.35 -25.28
N ARG A 313 12.38 -12.93 -24.32
CA ARG A 313 12.68 -14.25 -23.75
C ARG A 313 12.47 -15.39 -24.75
N SER A 314 11.33 -15.40 -25.46
CA SER A 314 11.07 -16.39 -26.51
C SER A 314 12.12 -16.36 -27.63
N GLY A 315 12.71 -15.19 -27.90
CA GLY A 315 13.78 -15.02 -28.88
C GLY A 315 15.15 -15.56 -28.45
N ARG A 316 15.48 -15.62 -27.14
CA ARG A 316 16.75 -16.19 -26.64
C ARG A 316 16.75 -17.73 -26.59
N GLY A 317 15.59 -18.37 -26.69
CA GLY A 317 15.43 -19.82 -26.61
C GLY A 317 15.55 -20.58 -27.94
N ALA A 318 15.77 -19.91 -29.07
CA ALA A 318 15.95 -20.58 -30.36
C ALA A 318 17.42 -21.05 -30.50
N PRO A 319 17.72 -22.37 -30.46
CA PRO A 319 19.06 -22.84 -30.78
C PRO A 319 19.35 -22.51 -32.24
N THR A 320 20.36 -21.66 -32.46
CA THR A 320 21.01 -21.53 -33.76
C THR A 320 21.53 -22.91 -34.15
N GLY A 321 20.81 -23.56 -35.06
CA GLY A 321 21.26 -24.78 -35.72
C GLY A 321 22.64 -24.54 -36.33
N GLN A 322 23.59 -25.36 -35.93
CA GLN A 322 24.88 -25.51 -36.61
C GLN A 322 24.60 -25.95 -38.06
N PRO A 323 25.11 -25.25 -39.08
CA PRO A 323 25.07 -25.78 -40.43
C PRO A 323 26.10 -26.90 -40.56
N ASP A 324 25.69 -27.99 -41.19
CA ASP A 324 26.51 -29.15 -41.58
C ASP A 324 27.72 -28.75 -42.46
#